data_AF-A0A7X6B8G5-F1
#
_entry.id   AF-A0A7X6B8G5-F1
#
_cell.length_a   1.000
_cell.length_b   1.000
_cell.length_c   1.000
_cell.angle_alpha   90.00
_cell.angle_beta   90.00
_cell.angle_gamma   90.00
#
_symmetry.space_group_name_H-M   'P 1'
#
loop_
_entity.id
_entity.type
_entity.pdbx_description
1 polymer ?
#
loop_
_entity_poly.entity_id
_entity_poly.type
_entity_poly.pdbx_seq_one_letter_code
_entity_poly.pdbx_strand_id
1 'polypeptide(L)'
;MTACLNQAIPGTGFTVAQAVVPDTLTLTLSAASGFPNGRRLPDPVIDVTLAVIFLDLTRHSPALFAGLPVNPSANDQPFRTSFPYLAPPQGSPSLAATGGTSFNFRTDGPSSYVRVDRMGMPAVATALIGSSAKTAYNAADPVNDANGDFVPELTAQLTGLTNALADDLTGLGLTPCARPR
;
A
#
# COMPACT_ATOMS: atom_id res chain seq x y z
N MET A 1 13.84 -7.06 12.34
CA MET A 1 13.38 -6.47 11.07
C MET A 1 13.75 -7.32 9.86
N THR A 2 15.01 -7.70 9.65
CA THR A 2 15.41 -8.50 8.46
C THR A 2 14.63 -9.80 8.29
N ALA A 3 14.24 -10.47 9.38
CA ALA A 3 13.37 -11.64 9.35
C ALA A 3 11.97 -11.35 8.75
N CYS A 4 11.37 -10.20 9.09
CA CYS A 4 10.06 -9.78 8.55
C CYS A 4 10.11 -9.47 7.06
N LEU A 5 11.21 -8.87 6.58
CA LEU A 5 11.31 -8.46 5.17
C LEU A 5 11.60 -9.63 4.24
N ASN A 6 12.28 -10.67 4.74
CA ASN A 6 12.66 -11.85 3.97
C ASN A 6 11.63 -12.98 3.99
N GLN A 7 10.59 -12.91 4.83
CA GLN A 7 9.55 -13.93 4.85
C GLN A 7 8.76 -13.93 3.53
N ALA A 8 8.37 -15.12 3.07
CA ALA A 8 7.52 -15.28 1.91
C ALA A 8 6.07 -14.91 2.26
N ILE A 9 5.38 -14.21 1.37
CA ILE A 9 3.95 -13.99 1.48
C ILE A 9 3.23 -15.22 0.90
N PRO A 10 2.42 -15.94 1.72
CA PRO A 10 1.75 -17.15 1.25
C PRO A 10 0.92 -16.93 -0.02
N GLY A 11 1.13 -17.78 -1.02
CA GLY A 11 0.32 -17.80 -2.26
C GLY A 11 0.68 -16.76 -3.32
N THR A 12 1.70 -15.92 -3.12
CA THR A 12 2.03 -14.84 -4.06
C THR A 12 3.36 -15.01 -4.79
N GLY A 13 4.30 -15.79 -4.23
CA GLY A 13 5.66 -15.93 -4.76
C GLY A 13 6.58 -14.73 -4.47
N PHE A 14 6.09 -13.72 -3.74
CA PHE A 14 6.86 -12.56 -3.31
C PHE A 14 7.34 -12.73 -1.86
N THR A 15 8.51 -12.16 -1.54
CA THR A 15 8.84 -11.80 -0.16
C THR A 15 8.19 -10.48 0.24
N VAL A 16 8.13 -10.19 1.53
CA VAL A 16 7.63 -8.90 2.03
C VAL A 16 8.37 -7.73 1.42
N ALA A 17 9.71 -7.78 1.37
CA ALA A 17 10.51 -6.74 0.73
C ALA A 17 10.11 -6.50 -0.72
N GLN A 18 9.95 -7.57 -1.51
CA GLN A 18 9.59 -7.47 -2.93
C GLN A 18 8.16 -6.95 -3.15
N ALA A 19 7.27 -7.17 -2.19
CA ALA A 19 5.89 -6.70 -2.28
C ALA A 19 5.75 -5.22 -1.89
N VAL A 20 6.66 -4.68 -1.07
CA VAL A 20 6.54 -3.32 -0.50
C VAL A 20 7.61 -2.33 -0.98
N VAL A 21 8.68 -2.82 -1.61
CA VAL A 21 9.77 -2.02 -2.20
C VAL A 21 10.18 -2.62 -3.57
N PRO A 22 10.30 -1.81 -4.64
CA PRO A 22 10.06 -0.37 -4.70
C PRO A 22 8.56 -0.04 -4.62
N ASP A 23 8.24 1.20 -4.27
CA ASP A 23 6.86 1.70 -4.20
C ASP A 23 6.26 1.85 -5.60
N THR A 24 5.85 0.70 -6.14
CA THR A 24 5.30 0.48 -7.47
C THR A 24 4.28 -0.65 -7.41
N LEU A 25 3.27 -0.61 -8.28
CA LEU A 25 2.39 -1.76 -8.49
C LEU A 25 3.05 -2.72 -9.49
N THR A 26 3.25 -3.96 -9.07
CA THR A 26 3.76 -5.02 -9.95
C THR A 26 2.61 -5.84 -10.53
N LEU A 27 2.70 -6.15 -11.83
CA LEU A 27 1.72 -6.98 -12.55
C LEU A 27 2.41 -8.16 -13.22
N THR A 28 2.00 -9.37 -12.85
CA THR A 28 2.29 -10.63 -13.53
C THR A 28 1.05 -11.06 -14.27
N LEU A 29 1.10 -10.96 -15.60
CA LEU A 29 -0.06 -11.18 -16.48
C LEU A 29 -0.58 -12.63 -16.47
N SER A 30 0.23 -13.58 -16.02
CA SER A 30 -0.14 -14.99 -15.86
C SER A 30 -0.69 -15.34 -14.48
N ALA A 31 -0.68 -14.41 -13.52
CA ALA A 31 -1.18 -14.62 -12.17
C ALA A 31 -2.55 -13.97 -11.98
N ALA A 32 -3.32 -14.45 -10.99
CA ALA A 32 -4.61 -13.85 -10.65
C ALA A 32 -4.43 -12.38 -10.23
N SER A 33 -5.29 -11.49 -10.72
CA SER A 33 -5.26 -10.07 -10.33
C SER A 33 -5.64 -9.89 -8.87
N GLY A 34 -5.10 -8.87 -8.22
CA GLY A 34 -5.39 -8.53 -6.82
C GLY A 34 -4.12 -8.45 -6.00
N PHE A 35 -4.16 -7.70 -4.91
CA PHE A 35 -2.97 -7.36 -4.14
C PHE A 35 -2.23 -8.61 -3.65
N PRO A 36 -0.90 -8.73 -3.88
CA PRO A 36 0.04 -7.71 -4.40
C PRO A 36 0.23 -7.67 -5.94
N ASN A 37 -0.42 -8.57 -6.69
CA ASN A 37 -0.43 -8.55 -8.17
C ASN A 37 -1.42 -7.49 -8.71
N GLY A 38 -1.02 -6.22 -8.57
CA GLY A 38 -1.89 -5.06 -8.73
C GLY A 38 -2.74 -4.84 -7.48
N ARG A 39 -3.92 -4.24 -7.66
CA ARG A 39 -4.94 -4.13 -6.61
C ARG A 39 -6.31 -3.98 -7.25
N ARG A 40 -7.29 -4.72 -6.75
CA ARG A 40 -8.71 -4.53 -7.06
C ARG A 40 -9.27 -3.43 -6.16
N LEU A 41 -10.39 -2.83 -6.57
CA LEU A 41 -11.08 -1.83 -5.77
C LEU A 41 -11.41 -2.29 -4.33
N PRO A 42 -11.86 -3.54 -4.07
CA PRO A 42 -12.14 -4.00 -2.71
C PRO A 42 -10.93 -4.52 -1.94
N ASP A 43 -9.71 -4.52 -2.52
CA ASP A 43 -8.57 -5.11 -1.83
C ASP A 43 -8.21 -4.26 -0.58
N PRO A 44 -8.10 -4.86 0.61
CA PRO A 44 -7.78 -4.15 1.84
C PRO A 44 -6.26 -3.89 1.94
N VAL A 45 -5.73 -3.09 1.00
CA VAL A 45 -4.29 -2.91 0.79
C VAL A 45 -3.57 -2.42 2.06
N ILE A 46 -4.18 -1.51 2.81
CA ILE A 46 -3.59 -0.98 4.04
C ILE A 46 -3.44 -2.09 5.08
N ASP A 47 -4.54 -2.79 5.40
CA ASP A 47 -4.55 -3.85 6.39
C ASP A 47 -3.60 -5.00 6.03
N VAL A 48 -3.61 -5.43 4.75
CA VAL A 48 -2.74 -6.50 4.29
C VAL A 48 -1.27 -6.08 4.38
N THR A 49 -0.94 -4.86 3.95
CA THR A 49 0.45 -4.39 4.01
C THR A 49 0.94 -4.28 5.45
N LEU A 50 0.11 -3.76 6.37
CA LEU A 50 0.47 -3.68 7.80
C LEU A 50 0.62 -5.06 8.42
N ALA A 51 -0.29 -6.01 8.14
CA ALA A 51 -0.18 -7.37 8.65
C ALA A 51 1.10 -8.05 8.16
N VAL A 52 1.41 -7.90 6.87
CA VAL A 52 2.60 -8.47 6.23
C VAL A 52 3.91 -7.88 6.80
N ILE A 53 3.92 -6.60 7.17
CA ILE A 53 5.11 -5.93 7.70
C ILE A 53 5.33 -6.25 9.19
N PHE A 54 4.27 -6.45 9.99
CA PHE A 54 4.37 -6.62 11.44
C PHE A 54 4.26 -8.06 11.93
N LEU A 55 3.50 -8.94 11.25
CA LEU A 55 3.19 -10.28 11.75
C LEU A 55 4.11 -11.35 11.15
N ASP A 56 4.31 -12.43 11.91
CA ASP A 56 4.88 -13.67 11.44
C ASP A 56 3.85 -14.41 10.57
N LEU A 57 4.10 -14.44 9.26
CA LEU A 57 3.21 -15.03 8.27
C LEU A 57 3.19 -16.57 8.30
N THR A 58 4.05 -17.21 9.08
CA THR A 58 3.96 -18.65 9.37
C THR A 58 2.91 -18.95 10.44
N ARG A 59 2.48 -17.92 11.18
CA ARG A 59 1.53 -18.01 12.30
C ARG A 59 0.21 -17.33 11.99
N HIS A 60 0.24 -16.25 11.21
CA HIS A 60 -0.91 -15.38 10.96
C HIS A 60 -1.14 -15.16 9.47
N SER A 61 -2.41 -15.02 9.09
CA SER A 61 -2.79 -14.70 7.70
C SER A 61 -2.38 -13.27 7.34
N PRO A 62 -1.90 -13.01 6.10
CA PRO A 62 -1.75 -11.65 5.57
C PRO A 62 -3.05 -10.81 5.63
N ALA A 63 -4.23 -11.44 5.71
CA ALA A 63 -5.51 -10.76 5.80
C ALA A 63 -6.02 -10.54 7.23
N LEU A 64 -5.23 -10.89 8.27
CA LEU A 64 -5.69 -10.89 9.67
C LEU A 64 -6.24 -9.52 10.11
N PHE A 65 -5.51 -8.44 9.84
CA PHE A 65 -5.96 -7.09 10.22
C PHE A 65 -7.23 -6.66 9.49
N ALA A 66 -7.40 -7.06 8.22
CA ALA A 66 -8.62 -6.76 7.45
C ALA A 66 -9.86 -7.46 8.03
N GLY A 67 -9.67 -8.60 8.71
CA GLY A 67 -10.72 -9.35 9.38
C GLY A 67 -11.11 -8.81 10.76
N LEU A 68 -10.39 -7.80 11.28
CA LEU A 68 -10.77 -7.14 12.54
C LEU A 68 -12.01 -6.26 12.30
N PRO A 69 -12.96 -6.20 13.26
CA PRO A 69 -14.21 -5.46 13.11
C PRO A 69 -14.04 -3.94 13.32
N VAL A 70 -12.95 -3.38 12.79
CA VAL A 70 -12.59 -1.95 12.87
C VAL A 70 -12.77 -1.24 11.53
N ASN A 71 -12.86 -1.99 10.43
CA ASN A 71 -13.17 -1.47 9.11
C ASN A 71 -14.67 -1.22 8.95
N PRO A 72 -15.08 -0.20 8.18
CA PRO A 72 -16.47 -0.07 7.76
C PRO A 72 -16.88 -1.33 6.98
N SER A 73 -18.08 -1.84 7.25
CA SER A 73 -18.55 -3.10 6.68
C SER A 73 -18.74 -3.08 5.15
N ALA A 74 -18.97 -1.90 4.57
CA ALA A 74 -19.08 -1.68 3.14
C ALA A 74 -18.94 -0.18 2.81
N ASN A 75 -18.77 0.13 1.52
CA ASN A 75 -18.92 1.48 1.01
C ASN A 75 -20.37 1.97 1.12
N ASP A 76 -20.58 3.27 1.27
CA ASP A 76 -21.91 3.90 1.26
C ASP A 76 -22.68 3.63 -0.04
N GLN A 77 -21.96 3.44 -1.15
CA GLN A 77 -22.49 3.05 -2.45
C GLN A 77 -21.65 1.90 -3.03
N PRO A 78 -22.28 0.85 -3.57
CA PRO A 78 -21.57 -0.30 -4.10
C PRO A 78 -20.76 0.07 -5.35
N PHE A 79 -19.70 -0.70 -5.62
CA PHE A 79 -19.01 -0.62 -6.90
C PHE A 79 -19.93 -1.04 -8.05
N ARG A 80 -19.74 -0.41 -9.21
CA ARG A 80 -20.48 -0.70 -10.44
C ARG A 80 -19.85 -1.88 -11.16
N THR A 81 -20.66 -2.67 -11.87
CA THR A 81 -20.19 -3.84 -12.66
C THR A 81 -19.66 -3.46 -14.03
N SER A 82 -19.81 -2.21 -14.44
CA SER A 82 -19.31 -1.66 -15.71
C SER A 82 -18.57 -0.36 -15.47
N PHE A 83 -17.66 -0.01 -16.36
CA PHE A 83 -16.96 1.27 -16.31
C PHE A 83 -17.95 2.47 -16.38
N PRO A 84 -17.75 3.53 -15.59
CA PRO A 84 -16.76 3.66 -14.50
C PRO A 84 -17.16 2.83 -13.27
N TYR A 85 -16.22 2.06 -12.73
CA TYR A 85 -16.47 1.08 -11.65
C TYR A 85 -16.73 1.71 -10.27
N LEU A 86 -16.34 2.97 -10.06
CA LEU A 86 -16.62 3.71 -8.84
C LEU A 86 -18.03 4.33 -8.89
N ALA A 87 -18.68 4.39 -7.72
CA ALA A 87 -19.92 5.16 -7.56
C ALA A 87 -19.65 6.67 -7.78
N PRO A 88 -20.67 7.45 -8.17
CA PRO A 88 -20.55 8.90 -8.20
C PRO A 88 -20.09 9.47 -6.85
N PRO A 89 -19.33 10.57 -6.84
CA PRO A 89 -19.01 11.29 -5.61
C PRO A 89 -20.29 11.71 -4.88
N GLN A 90 -20.25 11.67 -3.54
CA GLN A 90 -21.34 12.18 -2.71
C GLN A 90 -21.53 13.69 -2.93
N GLY A 91 -22.77 14.17 -2.79
CA GLY A 91 -23.15 15.57 -2.97
C GLY A 91 -23.61 15.91 -4.40
N SER A 92 -23.52 17.20 -4.76
CA SER A 92 -23.90 17.71 -6.09
C SER A 92 -22.71 18.36 -6.81
N PRO A 93 -21.58 17.65 -6.98
CA PRO A 93 -20.50 18.19 -7.80
C PRO A 93 -21.03 18.39 -9.22
N SER A 94 -20.50 19.39 -9.93
CA SER A 94 -20.83 19.58 -11.34
C SER A 94 -20.46 18.32 -12.12
N LEU A 95 -21.46 17.52 -12.49
CA LEU A 95 -21.25 16.38 -13.36
C LEU A 95 -21.15 16.92 -14.79
N ALA A 96 -20.25 16.34 -15.58
CA ALA A 96 -20.23 16.62 -17.01
C ALA A 96 -21.59 16.24 -17.61
N ALA A 97 -22.28 17.20 -18.23
CA ALA A 97 -23.65 17.03 -18.74
C ALA A 97 -23.77 16.02 -19.89
N THR A 98 -22.64 15.62 -20.47
CA THR A 98 -22.50 14.63 -21.52
C THR A 98 -21.17 13.89 -21.32
N GLY A 99 -21.02 12.69 -21.89
CA GLY A 99 -19.72 12.03 -22.00
C GLY A 99 -18.77 12.94 -22.76
N GLY A 100 -18.02 13.78 -22.03
CA GLY A 100 -17.21 14.84 -22.59
C GLY A 100 -16.27 14.26 -23.64
N THR A 101 -16.39 14.69 -24.88
CA THR A 101 -15.45 14.30 -25.95
C THR A 101 -14.37 15.36 -26.15
N SER A 102 -14.51 16.54 -25.53
CA SER A 102 -13.59 17.67 -25.60
C SER A 102 -12.61 17.69 -24.43
N PHE A 103 -11.97 16.57 -24.13
CA PHE A 103 -10.85 16.56 -23.19
C PHE A 103 -9.63 17.20 -23.88
N ASN A 104 -9.22 18.38 -23.42
CA ASN A 104 -7.94 18.96 -23.82
C ASN A 104 -6.82 18.34 -22.97
N PHE A 105 -6.37 17.16 -23.38
CA PHE A 105 -5.20 16.53 -22.77
C PHE A 105 -3.95 17.31 -23.15
N ARG A 106 -3.12 17.63 -22.16
CA ARG A 106 -1.81 18.25 -22.41
C ARG A 106 -0.99 17.38 -23.36
N THR A 107 -0.39 17.98 -24.38
CA THR A 107 0.50 17.31 -25.33
C THR A 107 1.98 17.47 -25.01
N ASP A 108 2.30 18.11 -23.87
CA ASP A 108 3.68 18.27 -23.42
C ASP A 108 4.36 16.92 -23.22
N GLY A 109 5.68 16.87 -23.44
CA GLY A 109 6.47 15.67 -23.23
C GLY A 109 6.51 15.24 -21.75
N PRO A 110 6.85 13.97 -21.44
CA PRO A 110 6.98 13.49 -20.06
C PRO A 110 7.90 14.34 -19.17
N SER A 111 8.92 14.97 -19.75
CA SER A 111 9.84 15.87 -19.05
C SER A 111 9.20 17.17 -18.53
N SER A 112 7.99 17.52 -19.00
CA SER A 112 7.21 18.66 -18.52
C SER A 112 6.30 18.31 -17.33
N TYR A 113 6.38 17.08 -16.83
CA TYR A 113 5.67 16.62 -15.64
C TYR A 113 6.69 16.38 -14.52
N VAL A 114 6.31 16.73 -13.30
CA VAL A 114 7.05 16.38 -12.10
C VAL A 114 6.23 15.38 -11.30
N ARG A 115 6.90 14.42 -10.65
CA ARG A 115 6.23 13.53 -9.70
C ARG A 115 5.87 14.32 -8.44
N VAL A 116 4.62 14.21 -8.03
CA VAL A 116 4.08 14.90 -6.84
C VAL A 116 3.77 13.91 -5.73
N ASP A 117 3.53 12.64 -6.07
CA ASP A 117 3.17 11.61 -5.13
C ASP A 117 3.48 10.21 -5.66
N ARG A 118 3.66 9.27 -4.74
CA ARG A 118 3.88 7.86 -5.03
C ARG A 118 2.98 7.01 -4.14
N MET A 119 2.16 6.17 -4.79
CA MET A 119 1.06 5.42 -4.17
C MET A 119 0.95 3.99 -4.75
N GLY A 120 2.10 3.35 -4.98
CA GLY A 120 2.15 1.91 -5.29
C GLY A 120 1.75 1.08 -4.06
N MET A 121 2.25 1.49 -2.90
CA MET A 121 2.20 0.86 -1.59
C MET A 121 1.76 1.90 -0.55
N PRO A 122 0.46 2.26 -0.51
CA PRO A 122 -0.03 3.40 0.25
C PRO A 122 0.25 3.31 1.76
N ALA A 123 0.28 2.10 2.34
CA ALA A 123 0.63 1.93 3.76
C ALA A 123 2.10 2.26 4.05
N VAL A 124 3.03 1.94 3.15
CA VAL A 124 4.46 2.28 3.32
C VAL A 124 4.63 3.80 3.29
N ALA A 125 4.08 4.43 2.25
CA ALA A 125 4.17 5.88 2.08
C ALA A 125 3.50 6.65 3.22
N THR A 126 2.47 6.09 3.87
CA THR A 126 1.69 6.75 4.93
C THR A 126 2.27 6.49 6.32
N ALA A 127 2.63 5.24 6.63
CA ALA A 127 3.02 4.83 7.99
C ALA A 127 4.54 4.81 8.19
N LEU A 128 5.34 4.60 7.14
CA LEU A 128 6.78 4.34 7.26
C LEU A 128 7.66 5.46 6.68
N ILE A 129 7.06 6.49 6.11
CA ILE A 129 7.79 7.68 5.63
C ILE A 129 7.40 8.86 6.53
N GLY A 130 8.33 9.31 7.36
CA GLY A 130 8.15 10.45 8.23
C GLY A 130 7.93 11.76 7.48
N SER A 131 7.32 12.73 8.15
CA SER A 131 6.92 14.02 7.57
C SER A 131 8.10 14.80 6.95
N SER A 132 9.29 14.72 7.55
CA SER A 132 10.51 15.36 7.04
C SER A 132 11.01 14.75 5.72
N ALA A 133 10.78 13.45 5.50
CA ALA A 133 11.19 12.73 4.30
C ALA A 133 10.10 12.69 3.22
N LYS A 134 8.84 13.02 3.56
CA LYS A 134 7.66 12.82 2.71
C LYS A 134 7.76 13.48 1.35
N THR A 135 8.17 14.75 1.30
CA THR A 135 8.31 15.48 0.02
C THR A 135 9.40 14.86 -0.87
N ALA A 136 10.53 14.47 -0.29
CA ALA A 136 11.63 13.83 -1.03
C ALA A 136 11.21 12.46 -1.56
N TYR A 137 10.52 11.66 -0.73
CA TYR A 137 9.96 10.37 -1.12
C TYR A 137 8.99 10.49 -2.28
N ASN A 138 8.01 11.39 -2.15
CA ASN A 138 6.98 11.61 -3.16
C ASN A 138 7.52 12.11 -4.51
N ALA A 139 8.65 12.82 -4.51
CA ALA A 139 9.32 13.31 -5.72
C ALA A 139 10.31 12.29 -6.33
N ALA A 140 10.71 11.25 -5.60
CA ALA A 140 11.76 10.31 -6.03
C ALA A 140 11.32 9.36 -7.15
N ASP A 141 12.30 8.80 -7.86
CA ASP A 141 12.11 7.76 -8.87
C ASP A 141 12.16 6.35 -8.24
N PRO A 142 11.56 5.32 -8.85
CA PRO A 142 11.70 3.94 -8.39
C PRO A 142 13.16 3.47 -8.25
N VAL A 143 14.09 4.05 -9.02
CA VAL A 143 15.52 3.75 -8.89
C VAL A 143 16.08 4.18 -7.53
N ASN A 144 15.55 5.24 -6.91
CA ASN A 144 15.98 5.69 -5.58
C ASN A 144 15.62 4.66 -4.49
N ASP A 145 14.47 4.01 -4.61
CA ASP A 145 14.11 2.90 -3.72
C ASP A 145 15.06 1.72 -3.89
N ALA A 146 15.38 1.37 -5.14
CA ALA A 146 16.31 0.29 -5.47
C ALA A 146 17.74 0.58 -4.98
N ASN A 147 18.15 1.85 -4.96
CA ASN A 147 19.41 2.32 -4.38
C ASN A 147 19.39 2.34 -2.85
N GLY A 148 18.22 2.19 -2.23
CA GLY A 148 18.06 2.18 -0.79
C GLY A 148 18.00 3.56 -0.13
N ASP A 149 17.73 4.62 -0.90
CA ASP A 149 17.76 6.01 -0.43
C ASP A 149 16.81 6.25 0.76
N PHE A 150 15.72 5.48 0.84
CA PHE A 150 14.72 5.57 1.92
C PHE A 150 14.82 4.44 2.95
N VAL A 151 15.75 3.50 2.82
CA VAL A 151 15.95 2.40 3.78
C VAL A 151 16.21 2.90 5.20
N PRO A 152 17.00 3.97 5.44
CA PRO A 152 17.20 4.49 6.79
C PRO A 152 15.89 4.99 7.44
N GLU A 153 15.07 5.73 6.69
CA GLU A 153 13.78 6.24 7.17
C GLU A 153 12.81 5.09 7.46
N LEU A 154 12.64 4.18 6.50
CA LEU A 154 11.80 2.99 6.65
C LEU A 154 12.24 2.15 7.85
N THR A 155 13.55 2.00 8.06
CA THR A 155 14.10 1.24 9.19
C THR A 155 13.82 1.94 10.52
N ALA A 156 14.00 3.25 10.58
CA ALA A 156 13.74 4.03 11.78
C ALA A 156 12.26 3.97 12.17
N GLN A 157 11.34 4.22 11.23
CA GLN A 157 9.89 4.19 11.49
C GLN A 157 9.42 2.78 11.87
N LEU A 158 9.82 1.75 11.13
CA LEU A 158 9.41 0.39 11.43
C LEU A 158 10.01 -0.12 12.75
N THR A 159 11.22 0.31 13.14
CA THR A 159 11.77 0.04 14.49
C THR A 159 10.91 0.71 15.57
N GLY A 160 10.62 2.01 15.40
CA GLY A 160 9.81 2.78 16.35
C GLY A 160 8.43 2.16 16.55
N LEU A 161 7.74 1.84 15.46
CA LEU A 161 6.43 1.19 15.50
C LEU A 161 6.49 -0.23 16.07
N THR A 162 7.52 -1.01 15.75
CA THR A 162 7.70 -2.35 16.35
C THR A 162 7.84 -2.24 17.86
N ASN A 163 8.67 -1.32 18.34
CA ASN A 163 8.88 -1.11 19.77
C ASN A 163 7.60 -0.60 20.46
N ALA A 164 6.80 0.22 19.78
CA ALA A 164 5.57 0.78 20.33
C ALA A 164 4.37 -0.18 20.32
N LEU A 165 4.34 -1.17 19.42
CA LEU A 165 3.15 -2.01 19.19
C LEU A 165 3.35 -3.49 19.55
N ALA A 166 4.58 -3.95 19.76
CA ALA A 166 4.82 -5.40 19.91
C ALA A 166 4.18 -6.01 21.17
N ASP A 167 4.15 -5.27 22.28
CA ASP A 167 3.49 -5.69 23.51
C ASP A 167 1.98 -5.76 23.33
N ASP A 168 1.37 -4.77 22.68
CA ASP A 168 -0.05 -4.78 22.31
C ASP A 168 -0.39 -5.96 21.39
N LEU A 169 0.39 -6.18 20.33
CA LEU A 169 0.21 -7.31 19.42
C LEU A 169 0.32 -8.64 20.17
N THR A 170 1.30 -8.78 21.06
CA THR A 170 1.48 -10.00 21.87
C THR A 170 0.33 -10.18 22.88
N GLY A 171 -0.15 -9.08 23.48
CA GLY A 171 -1.30 -9.07 24.38
C GLY A 171 -2.59 -9.51 23.69
N LEU A 172 -2.71 -9.23 22.39
CA LEU A 172 -3.79 -9.72 21.52
C LEU A 172 -3.58 -11.18 21.04
N GLY A 173 -2.52 -11.85 21.49
CA GLY A 173 -2.18 -13.22 21.07
C GLY A 173 -1.61 -13.32 19.66
N LEU A 174 -1.25 -12.18 19.05
CA LEU A 174 -0.59 -12.14 17.75
C LEU A 174 0.91 -12.35 17.92
N THR A 175 1.57 -12.73 16.83
CA THR A 175 3.01 -13.04 16.81
C THR A 175 3.70 -12.05 15.90
N PRO A 176 4.36 -11.02 16.46
CA PRO A 176 5.19 -10.12 15.67
C PRO A 176 6.35 -10.87 15.01
N CYS A 177 6.66 -10.58 13.75
CA CYS A 177 7.82 -11.17 13.05
C CYS A 177 9.16 -10.56 13.51
N ALA A 178 9.11 -9.38 14.15
CA ALA A 178 10.25 -8.73 14.76
C ALA A 178 10.01 -8.56 16.26
N ARG A 179 11.09 -8.69 17.04
CA ARG A 179 11.07 -8.41 18.47
C ARG A 179 11.54 -6.99 18.75
N PRO A 180 10.95 -6.30 19.75
CA PRO A 180 11.47 -5.04 20.25
C PRO A 180 12.93 -5.16 20.67
N ARG A 181 13.66 -4.05 20.54
CA ARG A 181 14.99 -3.89 21.12
C ARG A 181 14.98 -2.81 22.18
#